data_AF-A0A183FCV0-F1
#
_entry.id   AF-A0A183FCV0-F1
#
_cell.length_a   1.000
_cell.length_b   1.000
_cell.length_c   1.000
_cell.angle_alpha   90.00
_cell.angle_beta   90.00
_cell.angle_gamma   90.00
#
_symmetry.space_group_name_H-M   'P 1'
#
loop_
_entity.id
_entity.type
_entity.pdbx_description
1 polymer ?
#
loop_
_entity_poly.entity_id
_entity_poly.type
_entity_poly.pdbx_seq_one_letter_code
_entity_poly.pdbx_strand_id
1 'polypeptide(L)'
;MHTSVHRRPDTGMGDVEGEAAGEASPAGKSCPIRDRKRSKLSKLLRRFQMKLNTPVKPDHVRFVCIGCTHGVKIDPANLPLGDILLVTGDFTTCGLPNEVHSFNKKLGQLKHAYKVVIAGNHECTFDDAFLRASSEFI
;
A
#
# COMPACT_ATOMS: atom_id res chain seq x y z
N MET A 1 12.78 -9.15 15.87
CA MET A 1 12.57 -7.75 15.43
C MET A 1 13.62 -7.44 14.37
N HIS A 2 13.27 -7.49 13.09
CA HIS A 2 14.23 -7.29 12.00
C HIS A 2 13.91 -5.96 11.30
N THR A 3 14.57 -4.89 11.72
CA THR A 3 14.46 -3.57 11.07
C THR A 3 15.49 -3.51 9.94
N SER A 4 15.04 -3.58 8.69
CA SER A 4 15.91 -3.40 7.53
C SER A 4 15.98 -1.92 7.15
N VAL A 5 17.15 -1.31 7.30
CA VAL A 5 17.46 0.05 6.82
C VAL A 5 18.33 -0.11 5.58
N HIS A 6 17.83 0.31 4.41
CA HIS A 6 18.54 0.15 3.14
C HIS A 6 18.89 1.51 2.53
N ARG A 7 20.20 1.81 2.38
CA ARG A 7 20.74 2.89 1.53
C ARG A 7 21.18 2.30 0.18
N ARG A 8 20.96 3.04 -0.91
CA ARG A 8 21.26 2.64 -2.28
C ARG A 8 22.77 2.72 -2.61
N PRO A 9 23.27 1.83 -3.50
CA PRO A 9 24.34 2.16 -4.44
C PRO A 9 23.79 2.41 -5.86
N ASP A 10 24.60 3.09 -6.67
CA ASP A 10 24.31 3.65 -7.98
C ASP A 10 24.63 2.67 -9.14
N THR A 11 24.19 3.01 -10.36
CA THR A 11 24.52 2.46 -11.72
C THR A 11 23.59 1.42 -12.39
N GLY A 12 23.06 1.81 -13.57
CA GLY A 12 23.43 1.21 -14.89
C GLY A 12 22.54 0.18 -15.62
N MET A 13 21.76 0.66 -16.61
CA MET A 13 21.34 0.08 -17.93
C MET A 13 20.95 -1.41 -18.16
N GLY A 14 19.85 -1.62 -18.92
CA GLY A 14 19.64 -2.81 -19.77
C GLY A 14 18.16 -3.19 -20.04
N ASP A 15 17.65 -2.93 -21.24
CA ASP A 15 16.32 -3.31 -21.78
C ASP A 15 16.23 -4.81 -22.15
N VAL A 16 15.05 -5.45 -22.01
CA VAL A 16 14.44 -6.41 -22.98
C VAL A 16 12.93 -6.57 -22.64
N GLU A 17 12.08 -6.42 -23.66
CA GLU A 17 10.62 -6.62 -23.65
C GLU A 17 10.22 -8.10 -23.51
N GLY A 18 9.07 -8.35 -22.87
CA GLY A 18 8.44 -9.66 -22.77
C GLY A 18 6.96 -9.51 -22.43
N GLU A 19 6.13 -9.46 -23.47
CA GLU A 19 4.68 -9.45 -23.40
C GLU A 19 4.15 -10.84 -23.03
N ALA A 20 3.40 -10.92 -21.92
CA ALA A 20 2.64 -12.11 -21.56
C ALA A 20 1.23 -11.68 -21.14
N ALA A 21 0.27 -11.90 -22.03
CA ALA A 21 -1.15 -11.75 -21.79
C ALA A 21 -1.60 -12.74 -20.70
N GLY A 22 -2.13 -12.22 -19.59
CA GLY A 22 -2.74 -13.01 -18.52
C GLY A 22 -4.19 -12.57 -18.33
N GLU A 23 -5.10 -13.52 -18.47
CA GLU A 23 -6.56 -13.39 -18.42
C GLU A 23 -7.09 -12.62 -17.19
N ALA A 24 -8.11 -11.80 -17.43
CA ALA A 24 -8.85 -11.08 -16.41
C ALA A 24 -9.79 -12.03 -15.63
N SER A 25 -9.59 -12.12 -14.32
CA SER A 25 -10.50 -12.81 -13.39
C SER A 25 -11.61 -11.85 -12.90
N PRO A 26 -12.86 -12.33 -12.67
CA PRO A 26 -14.04 -11.48 -12.72
C PRO A 26 -14.29 -10.67 -11.44
N ALA A 27 -15.15 -9.66 -11.62
CA ALA A 27 -15.45 -8.55 -10.73
C ALA A 27 -15.74 -8.91 -9.26
N GLY A 28 -15.25 -8.03 -8.39
CA GLY A 28 -15.30 -8.12 -6.93
C GLY A 28 -16.69 -8.20 -6.33
N LYS A 29 -16.77 -8.95 -5.22
CA LYS A 29 -17.80 -8.75 -4.20
C LYS A 29 -17.31 -7.66 -3.26
N SER A 30 -17.92 -6.48 -3.38
CA SER A 30 -17.59 -5.32 -2.55
C SER A 30 -17.91 -5.56 -1.08
N CYS A 31 -17.03 -5.10 -0.18
CA CYS A 31 -17.26 -5.09 1.26
C CYS A 31 -18.63 -4.49 1.63
N PRO A 32 -19.43 -5.13 2.51
CA PRO A 32 -20.84 -4.80 2.77
C PRO A 32 -21.08 -3.57 3.68
N ILE A 33 -20.14 -2.63 3.78
CA ILE A 33 -20.28 -1.43 4.63
C ILE A 33 -20.71 -0.18 3.81
N ARG A 34 -20.75 -0.27 2.48
CA ARG A 34 -21.19 0.84 1.63
C ARG A 34 -22.72 0.85 1.50
N ASP A 35 -23.41 1.76 2.19
CA ASP A 35 -24.20 2.77 1.45
C ASP A 35 -25.02 3.79 2.28
N ARG A 36 -25.20 3.67 3.60
CA ARG A 36 -26.28 4.47 4.23
C ARG A 36 -26.00 5.91 4.69
N LYS A 37 -24.79 6.48 4.63
CA LYS A 37 -24.55 7.89 5.12
C LYS A 37 -23.52 8.73 4.34
N ARG A 38 -23.42 8.60 3.01
CA ARG A 38 -22.38 9.29 2.21
C ARG A 38 -22.58 10.81 2.00
N SER A 39 -23.80 11.35 2.08
CA SER A 39 -24.09 12.72 1.61
C SER A 39 -23.66 13.85 2.56
N LYS A 40 -23.79 13.67 3.88
CA LYS A 40 -23.33 14.67 4.87
C LYS A 40 -21.80 14.60 5.09
N LEU A 41 -21.24 13.39 5.11
CA LEU A 41 -19.81 13.17 5.32
C LEU A 41 -18.97 13.69 4.14
N SER A 42 -19.42 13.47 2.90
CA SER A 42 -18.70 13.97 1.71
C SER A 42 -18.62 15.50 1.62
N LYS A 43 -19.64 16.23 2.07
CA LYS A 43 -19.60 17.71 2.16
C LYS A 43 -18.63 18.21 3.23
N LEU A 44 -18.54 17.52 4.37
CA LEU A 44 -17.61 17.87 5.44
C LEU A 44 -16.16 17.55 5.06
N LEU A 45 -15.92 16.39 4.42
CA LEU A 45 -14.61 15.95 3.97
C LEU A 45 -14.00 16.90 2.92
N ARG A 46 -14.81 17.50 2.03
CA ARG A 46 -14.31 18.51 1.06
C ARG A 46 -13.73 19.76 1.74
N ARG A 47 -14.19 20.13 2.94
CA ARG A 47 -13.72 21.35 3.63
C ARG A 47 -12.30 21.20 4.19
N PHE A 48 -11.84 19.97 4.42
CA PHE A 48 -10.52 19.67 4.97
C PHE A 48 -9.59 18.98 3.95
N GLN A 49 -10.02 18.87 2.69
CA GLN A 49 -9.21 18.28 1.65
C GLN A 49 -8.12 19.26 1.22
N MET A 50 -6.88 19.00 1.64
CA MET A 50 -5.73 19.74 1.15
C MET A 50 -5.48 19.42 -0.33
N LYS A 51 -4.99 20.40 -1.08
CA LYS A 51 -4.51 20.14 -2.44
C LYS A 51 -3.21 19.35 -2.36
N LEU A 52 -3.06 18.37 -3.24
CA LEU A 52 -1.89 17.48 -3.25
C LEU A 52 -0.57 18.22 -3.52
N ASN A 53 -0.64 19.39 -4.15
CA ASN A 53 0.49 20.26 -4.50
C ASN A 53 0.72 21.40 -3.50
N THR A 54 0.01 21.45 -2.37
CA THR A 54 0.25 22.48 -1.36
C THR A 54 1.70 22.38 -0.85
N PRO A 55 2.49 23.47 -0.77
CA PRO A 55 3.84 23.43 -0.21
C PRO A 55 3.85 22.94 1.26
N VAL A 56 4.90 22.24 1.67
CA VAL A 56 5.12 21.88 3.08
C VAL A 56 5.67 23.12 3.80
N LYS A 57 5.12 23.46 4.97
CA LYS A 57 5.67 24.55 5.79
C LYS A 57 6.99 24.08 6.44
N PRO A 58 8.00 24.95 6.60
CA PRO A 58 9.32 24.54 7.11
C PRO A 58 9.32 23.86 8.49
N ASP A 59 8.33 24.16 9.33
CA ASP A 59 8.15 23.67 10.70
C ASP A 59 7.13 22.53 10.83
N HIS A 60 6.73 21.91 9.71
CA HIS A 60 5.72 20.85 9.68
C HIS A 60 6.24 19.60 8.98
N VAL A 61 5.77 18.45 9.46
CA VAL A 61 5.97 17.15 8.80
C VAL A 61 4.71 16.79 8.03
N ARG A 62 4.87 16.34 6.79
CA ARG A 62 3.77 15.84 5.97
C ARG A 62 3.74 14.32 5.95
N PHE A 63 2.63 13.81 6.48
CA PHE A 63 2.27 12.41 6.34
C PHE A 63 1.44 12.18 5.07
N VAL A 64 1.75 11.12 4.35
CA VAL A 64 0.94 10.60 3.25
C VAL A 64 0.39 9.26 3.70
N CYS A 65 -0.93 9.12 3.74
CA CYS A 65 -1.58 7.91 4.22
C CYS A 65 -2.24 7.17 3.05
N ILE A 66 -1.92 5.88 2.92
CA ILE A 66 -2.58 4.94 2.01
C ILE A 66 -2.96 3.67 2.78
N GLY A 67 -3.88 2.87 2.24
CA GLY A 67 -4.33 1.62 2.86
C GLY A 67 -5.40 0.96 2.02
N CYS A 68 -5.77 -0.28 2.38
CA CYS A 68 -6.77 -1.08 1.67
C CYS A 68 -6.55 -1.12 0.16
N THR A 69 -5.29 -1.30 -0.26
CA THR A 69 -4.96 -1.39 -1.68
C THR A 69 -5.23 -2.77 -2.25
N HIS A 70 -5.30 -3.82 -1.41
CA HIS A 70 -5.63 -5.20 -1.79
C HIS A 70 -4.85 -5.68 -3.02
N GLY A 71 -3.53 -5.53 -3.01
CA GLY A 71 -2.65 -5.94 -4.11
C GLY A 71 -2.62 -5.00 -5.34
N VAL A 72 -3.48 -3.97 -5.40
CA VAL A 72 -3.44 -2.97 -6.47
C VAL A 72 -2.10 -2.26 -6.47
N LYS A 73 -1.49 -2.13 -7.66
CA LYS A 73 -0.17 -1.50 -7.82
C LYS A 73 -0.28 -0.01 -7.51
N ILE A 74 0.61 0.46 -6.62
CA ILE A 74 0.74 1.88 -6.30
C ILE A 74 1.69 2.51 -7.32
N ASP A 75 1.19 3.50 -8.05
CA ASP A 75 2.01 4.30 -8.96
C ASP A 75 2.71 5.44 -8.20
N PRO A 76 4.05 5.51 -8.20
CA PRO A 76 4.80 6.59 -7.58
C PRO A 76 4.42 8.00 -8.09
N ALA A 77 3.91 8.13 -9.32
CA ALA A 77 3.47 9.41 -9.87
C ALA A 77 2.18 9.93 -9.25
N ASN A 78 1.33 9.03 -8.74
CA ASN A 78 0.03 9.37 -8.15
C ASN A 78 0.10 9.71 -6.67
N LEU A 79 1.24 9.43 -6.00
CA LEU A 79 1.41 9.77 -4.59
C LEU A 79 1.89 11.22 -4.43
N PRO A 80 1.25 12.02 -3.57
CA PRO A 80 1.74 13.35 -3.24
C PRO A 80 3.12 13.27 -2.57
N LEU A 81 3.88 14.35 -2.67
CA LEU A 81 5.12 14.47 -1.91
C LEU A 81 4.81 14.59 -0.42
N GLY A 82 5.61 13.90 0.39
CA GLY A 82 5.60 14.01 1.84
C GLY A 82 6.84 13.36 2.45
N ASP A 83 7.03 13.61 3.73
CA ASP A 83 8.21 13.15 4.47
C ASP A 83 8.08 11.68 4.87
N ILE A 84 6.86 11.30 5.29
CA ILE A 84 6.56 9.98 5.84
C ILE A 84 5.34 9.39 5.13
N LEU A 85 5.52 8.19 4.56
CA LEU A 85 4.44 7.37 4.04
C LEU A 85 3.93 6.43 5.14
N LEU A 86 2.62 6.43 5.38
CA LEU A 86 1.92 5.51 6.25
C LEU A 86 1.06 4.56 5.40
N VAL A 87 1.35 3.27 5.47
CA VAL A 87 0.55 2.20 4.85
C VAL A 87 -0.25 1.51 5.94
N THR A 88 -1.55 1.74 5.93
CA THR A 88 -2.49 1.43 7.03
C THR A 88 -3.17 0.07 6.88
N GLY A 89 -2.43 -0.94 6.42
CA GLY A 89 -2.92 -2.31 6.28
C GLY A 89 -3.60 -2.62 4.95
N ASP A 90 -3.91 -3.90 4.76
CA ASP A 90 -4.58 -4.47 3.60
C ASP A 90 -3.88 -4.11 2.28
N PHE A 91 -2.56 -4.27 2.25
CA PHE A 91 -1.75 -3.96 1.07
C PHE A 91 -1.59 -5.16 0.13
N THR A 92 -1.87 -6.37 0.60
CA THR A 92 -1.90 -7.63 -0.16
C THR A 92 -3.34 -8.18 -0.28
N THR A 93 -3.52 -9.26 -1.04
CA THR A 93 -4.81 -9.97 -1.13
C THR A 93 -4.98 -10.93 0.04
N CYS A 94 -3.92 -11.67 0.38
CA CYS A 94 -3.94 -12.70 1.42
C CYS A 94 -2.59 -12.89 2.16
N GLY A 95 -1.64 -11.96 2.00
CA GLY A 95 -0.38 -11.95 2.71
C GLY A 95 0.72 -12.83 2.10
N LEU A 96 0.51 -13.45 0.93
CA LEU A 96 1.47 -14.43 0.41
C LEU A 96 2.89 -13.83 0.25
N PRO A 97 3.96 -14.61 0.48
CA PRO A 97 5.35 -14.11 0.39
C PRO A 97 5.66 -13.37 -0.92
N ASN A 98 5.13 -13.84 -2.05
CA ASN A 98 5.31 -13.20 -3.36
C ASN A 98 4.59 -11.84 -3.44
N GLU A 99 3.41 -11.70 -2.84
CA GLU A 99 2.67 -10.43 -2.77
C GLU A 99 3.44 -9.41 -1.92
N VAL A 100 3.92 -9.84 -0.75
CA VAL A 100 4.72 -9.01 0.16
C VAL A 100 6.04 -8.58 -0.51
N HIS A 101 6.72 -9.49 -1.20
CA HIS A 101 7.94 -9.17 -1.94
C HIS A 101 7.69 -8.15 -3.05
N SER A 102 6.64 -8.34 -3.85
CA SER A 102 6.23 -7.42 -4.91
C SER A 102 5.85 -6.04 -4.35
N PHE A 103 5.12 -6.00 -3.24
CA PHE A 103 4.81 -4.77 -2.53
C PHE A 103 6.08 -4.06 -2.04
N ASN A 104 7.01 -4.78 -1.42
CA ASN A 104 8.27 -4.21 -0.93
C ASN A 104 9.13 -3.62 -2.06
N LYS A 105 9.18 -4.28 -3.23
CA LYS A 105 9.88 -3.75 -4.42
C LYS A 105 9.30 -2.40 -4.86
N LYS A 106 7.97 -2.28 -4.87
CA LYS A 106 7.28 -1.00 -5.18
C LYS A 106 7.53 0.05 -4.10
N LEU A 107 7.49 -0.34 -2.83
CA LEU A 107 7.73 0.57 -1.70
C LEU A 107 9.11 1.25 -1.79
N GLY A 108 10.13 0.51 -2.26
CA GLY A 108 11.48 1.03 -2.50
C GLY A 108 11.60 2.08 -3.62
N GLN A 109 10.62 2.13 -4.53
CA GLN A 109 10.55 3.11 -5.62
C GLN A 109 9.91 4.44 -5.21
N LEU A 110 9.23 4.49 -4.05
CA LEU A 110 8.52 5.68 -3.59
C LEU A 110 9.48 6.74 -3.02
N LYS A 111 9.16 8.00 -3.32
CA LYS A 111 9.99 9.19 -3.02
C LYS A 111 10.07 9.58 -1.54
N HIS A 112 9.18 9.04 -0.69
CA HIS A 112 9.13 9.35 0.74
C HIS A 112 10.40 8.88 1.45
N ALA A 113 10.94 9.69 2.36
CA ALA A 113 12.15 9.30 3.08
C ALA A 113 11.88 8.10 4.02
N TYR A 114 10.78 8.18 4.78
CA TYR A 114 10.37 7.14 5.71
C TYR A 114 9.08 6.46 5.26
N LYS A 115 8.96 5.17 5.55
CA LYS A 115 7.78 4.36 5.26
C LYS A 115 7.45 3.52 6.49
N VAL A 116 6.25 3.69 7.02
CA VAL A 116 5.70 2.88 8.11
C VAL A 116 4.59 2.03 7.53
N VAL A 117 4.66 0.72 7.74
CA VAL A 117 3.69 -0.25 7.24
C VAL A 117 3.16 -1.04 8.41
N ILE A 118 1.84 -1.11 8.52
CA ILE A 118 1.14 -2.01 9.45
C ILE A 118 0.39 -3.08 8.65
N ALA A 119 0.26 -4.27 9.22
CA ALA A 119 -0.54 -5.35 8.64
C ALA A 119 -2.04 -5.10 8.90
N GLY A 120 -2.86 -5.43 7.91
CA GLY A 120 -4.32 -5.50 8.03
C GLY A 120 -4.81 -6.95 8.14
N ASN A 121 -6.12 -7.15 8.03
CA ASN A 121 -6.71 -8.50 8.11
C ASN A 121 -6.46 -9.34 6.86
N HIS A 122 -6.05 -8.72 5.75
CA HIS A 122 -5.66 -9.44 4.53
C HIS A 122 -4.22 -9.93 4.53
N GLU A 123 -3.38 -9.48 5.47
CA GLU A 123 -2.02 -10.01 5.65
C GLU A 123 -2.04 -11.29 6.49
N CYS A 124 -2.82 -12.30 6.08
CA CYS A 124 -3.10 -13.49 6.88
C CYS A 124 -1.85 -14.26 7.34
N THR A 125 -0.78 -14.26 6.54
CA THR A 125 0.48 -14.93 6.88
C THR A 125 1.32 -14.19 7.92
N PHE A 126 0.87 -13.02 8.39
CA PHE A 126 1.52 -12.25 9.46
C PHE A 126 0.98 -12.66 10.83
N ASP A 127 -0.07 -13.48 10.87
CA ASP A 127 -0.62 -14.07 12.08
C ASP A 127 -0.20 -15.55 12.20
N ASP A 128 0.69 -15.82 13.14
CA ASP A 128 1.18 -17.17 13.42
C ASP A 128 0.05 -18.13 13.83
N ALA A 129 -0.99 -17.66 14.51
CA ALA A 129 -2.12 -18.49 14.90
C ALA A 129 -2.91 -18.95 13.67
N PHE A 130 -3.09 -18.06 12.69
CA PHE A 130 -3.74 -18.38 11.43
C PHE A 130 -2.96 -19.44 10.62
N LEU A 131 -1.63 -19.33 10.58
CA LEU A 131 -0.78 -20.30 9.89
C LEU A 131 -0.81 -21.70 10.54
N ARG A 132 -0.81 -21.75 11.87
CA ARG A 132 -0.85 -23.01 12.63
C ARG A 132 -2.19 -23.72 12.47
N ALA A 133 -3.31 -23.01 12.58
CA ALA A 133 -4.64 -23.59 12.39
C ALA A 133 -4.82 -24.20 10.98
N SER A 134 -4.18 -23.61 9.98
CA SER A 134 -4.21 -24.12 8.60
C SER A 134 -3.37 -25.39 8.40
N SER A 135 -2.44 -25.68 9.31
CA SER A 135 -1.53 -26.83 9.24
C SER A 135 -2.09 -28.08 9.94
N GLU A 136 -3.15 -27.95 10.73
CA GLU A 136 -3.80 -29.07 11.44
C GLU A 136 -4.83 -29.83 10.57
N PHE A 137 -5.04 -29.40 9.33
CA PHE A 137 -5.99 -30.02 8.37
C PHE A 137 -5.32 -30.86 7.28
N ILE A 138 -4.03 -31.18 7.41
CA ILE A 138 -3.27 -32.04 6.49
C ILE A 138 -2.78 -33.28 7.23
#